data_AF-A0AB39MGP5-F1
#
_entry.id   AF-A0AB39MGP5-F1
#
_cell.length_a   1.000
_cell.length_b   1.000
_cell.length_c   1.000
_cell.angle_alpha   90.00
_cell.angle_beta   90.00
_cell.angle_gamma   90.00
#
_symmetry.space_group_name_H-M   'P 1'
#
loop_
_entity.id
_entity.type
_entity.pdbx_description
1 polymer ?
#
loop_
_entity_poly.entity_id
_entity_poly.type
_entity_poly.pdbx_seq_one_letter_code
_entity_poly.pdbx_strand_id
1 'polypeptide(L)'
;MTDTSVTGLCHLTVRAPARTIDLAVPSDVPVADLLPTVLRYAGEEAEETGLEHDGWVLQRLGGRPLDEEATLASLGLTDGEALHLRPRTEALPEVRLDDLVDGIAAVTRDRLHGWSPEAARRLLRGLLAVAVLTGLVLLALPDAPASLRAATAVGTGLLLLAGAASASRAVDDPATGVILGLLASPALALAGWLVPGGELSGPQAHQVLGARLLGAAAAWAGGAVLALAASAARTPLFLASALVALATAVGGVLMTVFDVRVAAAAGVVAALTVLLGGLVPALSFKFAGMRMPALPTNAEQLQEGIEPYRGNDVAVRTELAGEWMTALYGATGVLSSACLVALARRPSLPALLVALVLSLLLLLHGRGLVNTAQRLVLVLPGAWGLLLLAFGWGLRLSGTERTLLVAGLLAVAAALTVAVWTVPGRRLVPYWGRAAEILHSLLAIALLPLTLWLLGVFGTLRGLFG
;
A
#
# COMPACT_ATOMS: atom_id res chain seq x y z
N MET A 1 54.14 -21.29 12.07
CA MET A 1 52.93 -20.45 12.19
C MET A 1 51.88 -21.10 11.31
N THR A 2 50.97 -21.83 11.93
CA THR A 2 49.93 -22.64 11.29
C THR A 2 48.70 -21.75 11.11
N ASP A 3 48.38 -21.40 9.86
CA ASP A 3 47.12 -20.75 9.54
C ASP A 3 45.99 -21.78 9.65
N THR A 4 45.15 -21.63 10.66
CA THR A 4 43.88 -22.36 10.76
C THR A 4 42.91 -21.70 9.79
N SER A 5 42.84 -22.19 8.55
CA SER A 5 41.74 -21.89 7.65
C SER A 5 40.44 -22.31 8.33
N VAL A 6 39.55 -21.37 8.58
CA VAL A 6 38.22 -21.67 9.12
C VAL A 6 37.47 -22.47 8.05
N THR A 7 37.44 -23.78 8.21
CA THR A 7 36.69 -24.70 7.37
C THR A 7 35.22 -24.33 7.45
N GLY A 8 34.61 -23.96 6.32
CA GLY A 8 33.18 -23.65 6.28
C GLY A 8 32.40 -24.88 6.71
N LEU A 9 31.56 -24.75 7.74
CA LEU A 9 30.67 -25.82 8.17
C LEU A 9 29.48 -25.90 7.20
N CYS A 10 29.06 -27.12 6.89
CA CYS A 10 27.88 -27.42 6.12
C CYS A 10 26.88 -28.19 6.99
N HIS A 11 25.68 -27.64 7.17
CA HIS A 11 24.56 -28.28 7.84
C HIS A 11 23.78 -29.15 6.83
N LEU A 12 23.81 -30.46 7.01
CA LEU A 12 23.15 -31.42 6.13
C LEU A 12 22.07 -32.18 6.88
N THR A 13 20.94 -32.43 6.22
CA THR A 13 19.87 -33.30 6.72
C THR A 13 19.92 -34.62 5.96
N VAL A 14 20.38 -35.69 6.60
CA VAL A 14 20.44 -37.03 6.01
C VAL A 14 19.23 -37.86 6.42
N ARG A 15 18.44 -38.29 5.43
CA ARG A 15 17.30 -39.19 5.61
C ARG A 15 17.75 -40.63 5.38
N ALA A 16 17.93 -41.36 6.47
CA ALA A 16 18.10 -42.80 6.47
C ALA A 16 16.74 -43.52 6.49
N PRO A 17 16.67 -44.83 6.17
CA PRO A 17 15.40 -45.57 6.09
C PRO A 17 14.54 -45.51 7.35
N ALA A 18 15.16 -45.55 8.53
CA ALA A 18 14.47 -45.56 9.82
C ALA A 18 14.44 -44.20 10.54
N ARG A 19 15.31 -43.24 10.15
CA ARG A 19 15.46 -41.97 10.87
C ARG A 19 16.07 -40.85 10.02
N THR A 20 15.83 -39.61 10.45
CA THR A 20 16.45 -38.42 9.87
C THR A 20 17.51 -37.89 10.83
N ILE A 21 18.68 -37.51 10.30
CA ILE A 21 19.86 -37.13 11.05
C ILE A 21 20.33 -35.76 10.53
N ASP A 22 20.46 -34.78 11.41
CA ASP A 22 21.03 -33.48 11.07
C ASP A 22 22.49 -33.42 11.52
N LEU A 23 23.40 -33.11 10.61
CA LEU A 23 24.84 -33.15 10.82
C LEU A 23 25.45 -31.82 10.41
N ALA A 24 26.35 -31.28 11.24
CA ALA A 24 27.22 -30.18 10.87
C ALA A 24 28.60 -30.76 10.55
N VAL A 25 29.01 -30.70 9.28
CA VAL A 25 30.25 -31.31 8.79
C VAL A 25 31.09 -30.32 8.02
N PRO A 26 32.43 -30.37 8.13
CA PRO A 26 33.30 -29.46 7.38
C PRO A 26 33.15 -29.69 5.87
N SER A 27 33.06 -28.60 5.11
CA SER A 27 32.77 -28.62 3.66
C SER A 27 33.88 -29.21 2.77
N ASP A 28 35.09 -29.37 3.31
CA ASP A 28 36.25 -29.95 2.64
C ASP A 28 36.41 -31.46 2.86
N VAL A 29 35.53 -32.08 3.65
CA VAL A 29 35.58 -33.53 3.90
C VAL A 29 34.97 -34.30 2.72
N PRO A 30 35.66 -35.34 2.20
CA PRO A 30 35.11 -36.24 1.18
C PRO A 30 33.88 -37.01 1.67
N VAL A 31 32.98 -37.35 0.74
CA VAL A 31 31.76 -38.11 1.06
C VAL A 31 32.09 -39.49 1.66
N ALA A 32 33.16 -40.15 1.19
CA ALA A 32 33.63 -41.43 1.73
C ALA A 32 33.94 -41.38 3.23
N ASP A 33 34.49 -40.28 3.72
CA ASP A 33 34.86 -40.10 5.13
C ASP A 33 33.65 -39.76 6.02
N LEU A 34 32.59 -39.21 5.41
CA LEU A 34 31.33 -38.90 6.09
C LEU A 34 30.46 -40.14 6.27
N LEU A 35 30.49 -41.06 5.30
CA LEU A 35 29.57 -42.21 5.24
C LEU A 35 29.62 -43.11 6.50
N PRO A 36 30.79 -43.48 7.07
CA PRO A 36 30.84 -44.28 8.30
C PRO A 36 30.21 -43.55 9.49
N THR A 37 30.39 -42.22 9.56
CA THR A 37 29.82 -41.41 10.63
C THR A 37 28.30 -41.36 10.50
N VAL A 38 27.79 -41.15 9.29
CA VAL A 38 26.36 -41.18 8.98
C VAL A 38 25.74 -42.54 9.29
N LEU A 39 26.42 -43.65 8.95
CA LEU A 39 25.94 -45.02 9.19
C LEU A 39 25.81 -45.35 10.67
N ARG A 40 26.80 -44.97 11.48
CA ARG A 40 26.75 -45.08 12.95
C ARG A 40 25.56 -44.33 13.52
N TYR A 41 25.28 -43.15 12.98
CA TYR A 41 24.10 -42.36 13.31
C TYR A 41 22.83 -42.81 12.58
N ALA A 42 22.84 -43.83 11.72
CA ALA A 42 21.68 -44.41 11.04
C ALA A 42 21.15 -45.70 11.69
N GLY A 43 22.01 -46.50 12.36
CA GLY A 43 21.62 -47.60 13.25
C GLY A 43 22.68 -48.70 13.28
N GLU A 44 22.77 -49.47 14.37
CA GLU A 44 23.72 -50.62 14.46
C GLU A 44 23.44 -51.65 13.36
N GLU A 45 22.18 -51.89 13.02
CA GLU A 45 21.77 -52.77 11.92
C GLU A 45 22.20 -52.22 10.53
N ALA A 46 22.39 -50.91 10.37
CA ALA A 46 22.71 -50.33 9.05
C ALA A 46 24.17 -50.62 8.61
N GLU A 47 25.09 -50.77 9.57
CA GLU A 47 26.48 -51.16 9.29
C GLU A 47 26.58 -52.63 8.90
N GLU A 48 25.83 -53.52 9.58
CA GLU A 48 25.83 -54.97 9.31
C GLU A 48 25.13 -55.33 7.98
N THR A 49 24.04 -54.62 7.66
CA THR A 49 23.23 -54.87 6.44
C THR A 49 23.91 -54.39 5.14
N GLY A 50 25.03 -53.65 5.23
CA GLY A 50 25.73 -53.11 4.06
C GLY A 50 26.33 -54.18 3.12
N LEU A 51 26.66 -55.35 3.65
CA LEU A 51 27.22 -56.48 2.88
C LEU A 51 26.20 -57.13 1.93
N GLU A 52 24.90 -57.05 2.27
CA GLU A 52 23.83 -57.64 1.46
C GLU A 52 23.45 -56.76 0.25
N HIS A 53 23.87 -55.49 0.25
CA HIS A 53 23.38 -54.48 -0.70
C HIS A 53 24.48 -53.68 -1.43
N ASP A 54 25.71 -54.22 -1.48
CA ASP A 54 26.88 -53.61 -2.14
C ASP A 54 27.26 -52.21 -1.58
N GLY A 55 26.96 -51.99 -0.31
CA GLY A 55 27.23 -50.75 0.42
C GLY A 55 26.12 -49.71 0.38
N TRP A 56 26.41 -48.53 0.92
CA TRP A 56 25.49 -47.41 1.06
C TRP A 56 25.93 -46.23 0.21
N VAL A 57 24.98 -45.50 -0.35
CA VAL A 57 25.24 -44.29 -1.11
C VAL A 57 24.42 -43.13 -0.56
N LEU A 58 25.02 -41.94 -0.61
CA LEU A 58 24.33 -40.67 -0.39
C LEU A 58 23.91 -40.10 -1.72
N GLN A 59 22.65 -39.72 -1.86
CA GLN A 59 22.13 -39.13 -3.09
C GLN A 59 21.17 -37.98 -2.81
N ARG A 60 21.14 -36.98 -3.70
CA ARG A 60 20.09 -35.95 -3.73
C ARG A 60 18.82 -36.56 -4.31
N LEU A 61 17.66 -36.02 -3.93
CA LEU A 61 16.39 -36.49 -4.50
C LEU A 61 16.37 -36.23 -6.02
N GLY A 62 16.32 -37.29 -6.81
CA GLY A 62 16.29 -37.23 -8.27
C GLY A 62 17.65 -36.99 -8.95
N GLY A 63 18.74 -36.95 -8.20
CA GLY A 63 20.11 -36.91 -8.71
C GLY A 63 20.78 -38.28 -8.70
N ARG A 64 21.97 -38.37 -9.32
CA ARG A 64 22.83 -39.55 -9.20
C ARG A 64 23.38 -39.69 -7.77
N PRO A 65 23.82 -40.90 -7.36
CA PRO A 65 24.67 -41.07 -6.19
C PRO A 65 25.83 -40.08 -6.19
N LEU A 66 26.11 -39.48 -5.04
CA LEU A 66 27.24 -38.57 -4.86
C LEU A 66 28.55 -39.35 -5.07
N ASP A 67 29.53 -38.68 -5.65
CA ASP A 67 30.88 -39.21 -5.81
C ASP A 67 31.57 -39.28 -4.43
N GLU A 68 32.03 -40.47 -4.06
CA GLU A 68 32.63 -40.76 -2.75
C GLU A 68 33.97 -40.03 -2.56
N GLU A 69 34.71 -39.77 -3.64
CA GLU A 69 36.01 -39.08 -3.62
C GLU A 69 35.86 -37.55 -3.59
N ALA A 70 34.67 -37.02 -3.87
CA ALA A 70 34.43 -35.59 -3.94
C ALA A 70 34.10 -34.99 -2.56
N THR A 71 34.55 -33.76 -2.35
CA THR A 71 34.24 -32.97 -1.14
C THR A 71 32.83 -32.35 -1.23
N LEU A 72 32.22 -32.06 -0.08
CA LEU A 72 30.90 -31.40 -0.03
C LEU A 72 30.88 -30.08 -0.80
N ALA A 73 31.96 -29.30 -0.71
CA ALA A 73 32.13 -28.05 -1.45
C ALA A 73 32.20 -28.26 -2.96
N SER A 74 32.96 -29.27 -3.44
CA SER A 74 33.05 -29.58 -4.87
C SER A 74 31.75 -30.13 -5.46
N LEU A 75 30.94 -30.80 -4.63
CA LEU A 75 29.61 -31.25 -5.00
C LEU A 75 28.56 -30.13 -4.93
N GLY A 76 28.95 -28.91 -4.51
CA GLY A 76 28.05 -27.76 -4.39
C GLY A 76 26.92 -28.00 -3.40
N LEU A 77 27.17 -28.72 -2.30
CA LEU A 77 26.19 -28.93 -1.24
C LEU A 77 26.12 -27.66 -0.38
N THR A 78 24.89 -27.23 -0.09
CA THR A 78 24.63 -26.00 0.69
C THR A 78 23.99 -26.29 2.04
N ASP A 79 24.07 -25.35 2.98
CA ASP A 79 23.43 -25.46 4.28
C ASP A 79 21.92 -25.70 4.17
N GLY A 80 21.43 -26.70 4.89
CA GLY A 80 20.04 -27.13 4.94
C GLY A 80 19.64 -28.11 3.84
N GLU A 81 20.59 -28.59 3.04
CA GLU A 81 20.30 -29.53 1.96
C GLU A 81 20.00 -30.94 2.48
N ALA A 82 18.97 -31.58 1.91
CA ALA A 82 18.51 -32.90 2.32
C ALA A 82 19.10 -33.98 1.41
N LEU A 83 19.82 -34.93 2.01
CA LEU A 83 20.40 -36.11 1.36
C LEU A 83 19.66 -37.37 1.77
N HIS A 84 19.61 -38.36 0.88
CA HIS A 84 19.05 -39.67 1.16
C HIS A 84 20.15 -40.71 1.26
N LEU A 85 20.20 -41.41 2.38
CA LEU A 85 21.05 -42.58 2.57
C LEU A 85 20.28 -43.81 2.08
N ARG A 86 20.80 -44.47 1.04
CA ARG A 86 20.13 -45.63 0.41
C ARG A 86 21.13 -46.76 0.16
N PRO A 87 20.67 -48.03 0.15
CA PRO A 87 21.49 -49.13 -0.33
C PRO A 87 21.90 -48.90 -1.79
N ARG A 88 23.12 -49.28 -2.18
CA ARG A 88 23.65 -49.03 -3.53
C ARG A 88 22.83 -49.71 -4.62
N THR A 89 22.28 -50.88 -4.34
CA THR A 89 21.36 -51.63 -5.21
C THR A 89 20.00 -50.95 -5.39
N GLU A 90 19.63 -50.02 -4.51
CA GLU A 90 18.38 -49.24 -4.55
C GLU A 90 18.61 -47.75 -4.85
N ALA A 91 19.74 -47.41 -5.48
CA ALA A 91 20.00 -46.04 -5.92
C ALA A 91 18.85 -45.53 -6.80
N LEU A 92 18.39 -44.31 -6.56
CA LEU A 92 17.30 -43.73 -7.34
C LEU A 92 17.83 -43.41 -8.73
N PRO A 93 17.08 -43.72 -9.80
CA PRO A 93 17.45 -43.29 -11.14
C PRO A 93 17.44 -41.76 -11.21
N GLU A 94 18.39 -41.21 -11.98
CA GLU A 94 18.42 -39.79 -12.30
C GLU A 94 17.09 -39.36 -12.94
N VAL A 95 16.54 -38.23 -12.51
CA VAL A 95 15.30 -37.69 -13.09
C VAL A 95 15.55 -37.39 -14.56
N ARG A 96 14.99 -38.24 -15.41
CA ARG A 96 14.95 -38.03 -16.85
C ARG A 96 13.70 -37.24 -17.18
N LEU A 97 13.87 -35.97 -17.52
CA LEU A 97 12.80 -35.14 -18.06
C LEU A 97 12.54 -35.63 -19.49
N ASP A 98 11.49 -36.42 -19.67
CA ASP A 98 11.12 -37.05 -20.96
C ASP A 98 10.63 -36.02 -21.99
N ASP A 99 10.31 -34.80 -21.53
CA ASP A 99 9.84 -33.72 -22.37
C ASP A 99 10.49 -32.38 -21.99
N LEU A 100 11.61 -32.08 -22.65
CA LEU A 100 12.29 -30.80 -22.53
C LEU A 100 11.42 -29.64 -23.04
N VAL A 101 10.45 -29.89 -23.92
CA VAL A 101 9.54 -28.86 -24.44
C VAL A 101 8.51 -28.50 -23.37
N ASP A 102 7.93 -29.48 -22.69
CA ASP A 102 7.03 -29.23 -21.55
C ASP A 102 7.78 -28.66 -20.34
N GLY A 103 9.02 -29.09 -20.09
CA GLY A 103 9.88 -28.51 -19.05
C GLY A 103 10.20 -27.03 -19.32
N ILE A 104 10.57 -26.69 -20.56
CA ILE A 104 10.78 -25.30 -20.98
C ILE A 104 9.46 -24.53 -20.95
N ALA A 105 8.35 -25.10 -21.41
CA ALA A 105 7.05 -24.43 -21.41
C ALA A 105 6.54 -24.17 -19.98
N ALA A 106 6.73 -25.09 -19.03
CA ALA A 106 6.37 -24.93 -17.63
C ALA A 106 7.25 -23.87 -16.95
N VAL A 107 8.58 -23.95 -17.11
CA VAL A 107 9.51 -22.95 -16.56
C VAL A 107 9.29 -21.57 -17.17
N THR A 108 8.94 -21.49 -18.46
CA THR A 108 8.64 -20.23 -19.16
C THR A 108 7.30 -19.64 -18.71
N ARG A 109 6.31 -20.47 -18.42
CA ARG A 109 5.00 -20.03 -17.90
C ARG A 109 5.13 -19.53 -16.45
N ASP A 110 5.90 -20.22 -15.62
CA ASP A 110 6.07 -19.88 -14.21
C ASP A 110 7.08 -18.75 -13.96
N ARG A 111 8.16 -18.66 -14.74
CA ARG A 111 9.23 -17.66 -14.52
C ARG A 111 9.26 -16.51 -15.52
N LEU A 112 8.76 -16.68 -16.74
CA LEU A 112 8.90 -15.67 -17.82
C LEU A 112 7.57 -14.96 -18.17
N HIS A 113 6.41 -15.57 -17.93
CA HIS A 113 5.11 -14.95 -18.20
C HIS A 113 4.42 -14.52 -16.91
N GLY A 114 4.76 -13.34 -16.39
CA GLY A 114 4.05 -12.71 -15.26
C GLY A 114 2.60 -12.28 -15.56
N TRP A 115 2.08 -12.62 -16.75
CA TRP A 115 0.74 -12.27 -17.20
C TRP A 115 -0.26 -13.38 -16.84
N SER A 116 -0.97 -13.20 -15.73
CA SER A 116 -2.06 -14.08 -15.31
C SER A 116 -3.44 -13.52 -15.68
N PRO A 117 -4.50 -14.34 -15.75
CA PRO A 117 -5.87 -13.86 -15.91
C PRO A 117 -6.27 -12.82 -14.85
N GLU A 118 -5.72 -12.95 -13.65
CA GLU A 118 -5.93 -11.99 -12.57
C GLU A 118 -5.20 -10.66 -12.84
N ALA A 119 -3.97 -10.69 -13.35
CA ALA A 119 -3.27 -9.49 -13.81
C ALA A 119 -4.03 -8.79 -14.95
N ALA A 120 -4.56 -9.56 -15.90
CA ALA A 120 -5.39 -9.04 -16.99
C ALA A 120 -6.67 -8.36 -16.47
N ARG A 121 -7.39 -8.99 -15.53
CA ARG A 121 -8.57 -8.39 -14.89
C ARG A 121 -8.22 -7.10 -14.15
N ARG A 122 -7.11 -7.07 -13.42
CA ARG A 122 -6.63 -5.85 -12.73
C ARG A 122 -6.32 -4.73 -13.73
N LEU A 123 -5.64 -5.04 -14.83
CA LEU A 123 -5.36 -4.05 -15.88
C LEU A 123 -6.66 -3.51 -16.48
N LEU A 124 -7.59 -4.39 -16.87
CA LEU A 124 -8.86 -3.98 -17.48
C LEU A 124 -9.71 -3.12 -16.55
N ARG A 125 -9.79 -3.48 -15.26
CA ARG A 125 -10.45 -2.67 -14.23
C ARG A 125 -9.78 -1.30 -14.06
N GLY A 126 -8.45 -1.25 -14.14
CA GLY A 126 -7.69 0.00 -14.13
C GLY A 126 -7.99 0.87 -15.35
N LEU A 127 -7.98 0.28 -16.56
CA LEU A 127 -8.31 0.97 -17.82
C LEU A 127 -9.76 1.47 -17.83
N LEU A 128 -10.70 0.69 -17.30
CA LEU A 128 -12.08 1.10 -17.08
C LEU A 128 -12.15 2.36 -16.20
N ALA A 129 -11.46 2.36 -15.07
CA ALA A 129 -11.42 3.53 -14.19
C ALA A 129 -10.81 4.76 -14.88
N VAL A 130 -9.70 4.59 -15.61
CA VAL A 130 -9.07 5.67 -16.39
C VAL A 130 -10.01 6.21 -17.44
N ALA A 131 -10.69 5.36 -18.21
CA ALA A 131 -11.63 5.77 -19.25
C ALA A 131 -12.80 6.57 -18.68
N VAL A 132 -13.42 6.09 -17.60
CA VAL A 132 -14.53 6.80 -16.93
C VAL A 132 -14.06 8.14 -16.36
N LEU A 133 -12.96 8.17 -15.62
CA LEU A 133 -12.43 9.41 -15.04
C LEU A 133 -12.05 10.42 -16.13
N THR A 134 -11.47 9.97 -17.25
CA THR A 134 -11.17 10.83 -18.40
C THR A 134 -12.45 11.41 -18.98
N GLY A 135 -13.49 10.59 -19.18
CA GLY A 135 -14.81 11.05 -19.63
C GLY A 135 -15.42 12.10 -18.70
N LEU A 136 -15.32 11.90 -17.38
CA LEU A 136 -15.80 12.89 -16.39
C LEU A 136 -15.00 14.20 -16.42
N VAL A 137 -13.68 14.14 -16.61
CA VAL A 137 -12.84 15.34 -16.76
C VAL A 137 -13.22 16.11 -18.01
N LEU A 138 -13.41 15.43 -19.14
CA LEU A 138 -13.88 16.06 -20.38
C LEU A 138 -15.27 16.67 -20.19
N LEU A 139 -16.16 15.98 -19.48
CA LEU A 139 -17.50 16.48 -19.18
C LEU A 139 -17.50 17.65 -18.19
N ALA A 140 -16.44 17.83 -17.41
CA ALA A 140 -16.26 18.96 -16.52
C ALA A 140 -15.84 20.26 -17.27
N LEU A 141 -15.39 20.16 -18.53
CA LEU A 141 -15.03 21.33 -19.34
C LEU A 141 -16.27 22.15 -19.74
N PRO A 142 -16.17 23.50 -19.76
CA PRO A 142 -17.31 24.40 -19.96
C PRO A 142 -17.83 24.51 -21.41
N ASP A 143 -17.43 23.61 -22.31
CA ASP A 143 -17.62 23.79 -23.76
C ASP A 143 -19.05 23.48 -24.26
N ALA A 144 -19.86 22.80 -23.45
CA ALA A 144 -21.22 22.37 -23.78
C ALA A 144 -22.27 22.90 -22.79
N PRO A 145 -23.57 22.96 -23.17
CA PRO A 145 -24.65 23.38 -22.29
C PRO A 145 -24.66 22.60 -20.97
N ALA A 146 -24.81 23.32 -19.85
CA ALA A 146 -24.76 22.73 -18.52
C ALA A 146 -25.82 21.64 -18.30
N SER A 147 -27.00 21.78 -18.90
CA SER A 147 -28.09 20.78 -18.83
C SER A 147 -27.70 19.46 -19.51
N LEU A 148 -27.09 19.51 -20.69
CA LEU A 148 -26.63 18.32 -21.40
C LEU A 148 -25.51 17.63 -20.63
N ARG A 149 -24.58 18.40 -20.06
CA ARG A 149 -23.49 17.90 -19.22
C ARG A 149 -24.00 17.27 -17.92
N ALA A 150 -25.00 17.87 -17.29
CA ALA A 150 -25.63 17.31 -16.11
C ALA A 150 -26.39 16.03 -16.44
N ALA A 151 -27.16 16.00 -17.53
CA ALA A 151 -27.92 14.82 -17.96
C ALA A 151 -26.99 13.65 -18.31
N THR A 152 -25.89 13.90 -19.01
CA THR A 152 -24.87 12.88 -19.32
C THR A 152 -24.13 12.40 -18.07
N ALA A 153 -23.84 13.28 -17.11
CA ALA A 153 -23.24 12.90 -15.82
C ALA A 153 -24.19 12.01 -15.00
N VAL A 154 -25.48 12.35 -14.92
CA VAL A 154 -26.52 11.52 -14.29
C VAL A 154 -26.65 10.18 -14.99
N GLY A 155 -26.78 10.18 -16.32
CA GLY A 155 -26.87 8.96 -17.12
C GLY A 155 -25.67 8.04 -16.91
N THR A 156 -24.46 8.61 -16.89
CA THR A 156 -23.23 7.88 -16.59
C THR A 156 -23.26 7.28 -15.19
N GLY A 157 -23.64 8.08 -14.17
CA GLY A 157 -23.77 7.59 -12.79
C GLY A 157 -24.76 6.44 -12.66
N LEU A 158 -25.93 6.54 -13.29
CA LEU A 158 -26.95 5.48 -13.28
C LEU A 158 -26.48 4.21 -14.01
N LEU A 159 -25.80 4.35 -15.15
CA LEU A 159 -25.23 3.21 -15.89
C LEU A 159 -24.13 2.52 -15.09
N LEU A 160 -23.28 3.27 -14.39
CA LEU A 160 -22.26 2.71 -13.51
C LEU A 160 -22.88 1.99 -12.30
N LEU A 161 -23.95 2.52 -11.71
CA LEU A 161 -24.69 1.85 -10.64
C LEU A 161 -25.37 0.56 -11.12
N ALA A 162 -26.01 0.59 -12.30
CA ALA A 162 -26.59 -0.59 -12.92
C ALA A 162 -25.50 -1.65 -13.20
N GLY A 163 -24.38 -1.23 -13.79
CA GLY A 163 -23.22 -2.10 -14.02
C GLY A 163 -22.65 -2.65 -12.72
N ALA A 164 -22.61 -1.87 -11.64
CA ALA A 164 -22.16 -2.33 -10.32
C ALA A 164 -23.08 -3.42 -9.76
N ALA A 165 -24.40 -3.24 -9.87
CA ALA A 165 -25.38 -4.23 -9.46
C ALA A 165 -25.29 -5.50 -10.30
N SER A 166 -25.20 -5.38 -11.64
CA SER A 166 -25.06 -6.51 -12.54
C SER A 166 -23.76 -7.28 -12.32
N ALA A 167 -22.61 -6.59 -12.17
CA ALA A 167 -21.33 -7.24 -11.92
C ALA A 167 -21.34 -8.00 -10.58
N SER A 168 -21.91 -7.42 -9.53
CA SER A 168 -21.92 -8.03 -8.20
C SER A 168 -22.94 -9.15 -8.04
N ARG A 169 -24.10 -9.06 -8.72
CA ARG A 169 -25.24 -9.98 -8.50
C ARG A 169 -25.49 -10.96 -9.63
N ALA A 170 -25.18 -10.59 -10.88
CA ALA A 170 -25.46 -11.43 -12.05
C ALA A 170 -24.20 -12.12 -12.59
N VAL A 171 -23.04 -11.47 -12.50
CA VAL A 171 -21.75 -11.99 -13.02
C VAL A 171 -20.89 -12.62 -11.92
N ASP A 172 -21.26 -12.43 -10.65
CA ASP A 172 -20.51 -12.88 -9.47
C ASP A 172 -19.05 -12.34 -9.44
N ASP A 173 -18.86 -11.11 -9.93
CA ASP A 173 -17.60 -10.36 -9.85
C ASP A 173 -17.76 -9.12 -8.94
N PRO A 174 -17.69 -9.29 -7.60
CA PRO A 174 -17.86 -8.19 -6.65
C PRO A 174 -16.73 -7.16 -6.74
N ALA A 175 -15.54 -7.53 -7.24
CA ALA A 175 -14.44 -6.59 -7.37
C ALA A 175 -14.71 -5.54 -8.46
N THR A 176 -15.22 -5.98 -9.62
CA THR A 176 -15.65 -5.06 -10.68
C THR A 176 -16.86 -4.23 -10.23
N GLY A 177 -17.80 -4.85 -9.51
CA GLY A 177 -18.96 -4.16 -8.96
C GLY A 177 -18.61 -3.00 -8.03
N VAL A 178 -17.66 -3.21 -7.12
CA VAL A 178 -17.15 -2.16 -6.22
C VAL A 178 -16.51 -1.01 -7.00
N ILE A 179 -15.70 -1.30 -8.03
CA ILE A 179 -15.04 -0.26 -8.83
C ILE A 179 -16.06 0.59 -9.58
N LEU A 180 -17.04 -0.03 -10.25
CA LEU A 180 -18.12 0.67 -10.92
C LEU A 180 -18.93 1.52 -9.94
N GLY A 181 -19.23 0.99 -8.75
CA GLY A 181 -19.93 1.73 -7.70
C GLY A 181 -19.15 2.94 -7.18
N LEU A 182 -17.83 2.79 -6.98
CA LEU A 182 -16.97 3.91 -6.57
C LEU A 182 -16.88 4.99 -7.66
N LEU A 183 -16.87 4.61 -8.94
CA LEU A 183 -16.86 5.54 -10.08
C LEU A 183 -18.20 6.23 -10.31
N ALA A 184 -19.31 5.64 -9.88
CA ALA A 184 -20.63 6.28 -9.95
C ALA A 184 -20.71 7.54 -9.06
N SER A 185 -20.01 7.53 -7.93
CA SER A 185 -20.01 8.65 -6.97
C SER A 185 -19.48 9.97 -7.57
N PRO A 186 -18.28 10.04 -8.18
CA PRO A 186 -17.80 11.26 -8.83
C PRO A 186 -18.62 11.64 -10.07
N ALA A 187 -19.24 10.69 -10.78
CA ALA A 187 -20.15 11.00 -11.89
C ALA A 187 -21.40 11.76 -11.40
N LEU A 188 -22.03 11.28 -10.32
CA LEU A 188 -23.15 11.96 -9.68
C LEU A 188 -22.73 13.26 -9.00
N ALA A 189 -21.54 13.31 -8.42
CA ALA A 189 -20.97 14.55 -7.89
C ALA A 189 -20.84 15.64 -8.97
N LEU A 190 -20.40 15.27 -10.17
CA LEU A 190 -20.33 16.19 -11.31
C LEU A 190 -21.72 16.67 -11.74
N ALA A 191 -22.74 15.80 -11.70
CA ALA A 191 -24.12 16.24 -11.92
C ALA A 191 -24.55 17.27 -10.87
N GLY A 192 -24.37 16.96 -9.58
CA GLY A 192 -24.70 17.85 -8.47
C GLY A 192 -23.93 19.17 -8.49
N TRP A 193 -22.69 19.17 -8.98
CA TRP A 193 -21.87 20.36 -9.21
C TRP A 193 -22.49 21.32 -10.22
N LEU A 194 -23.17 20.79 -11.24
CA LEU A 194 -23.72 21.57 -12.35
C LEU A 194 -25.10 22.17 -12.04
N VAL A 195 -25.81 21.69 -11.01
CA VAL A 195 -27.17 22.13 -10.67
C VAL A 195 -27.25 23.60 -10.21
N PRO A 196 -26.41 24.08 -9.28
CA PRO A 196 -26.55 25.45 -8.75
C PRO A 196 -26.25 26.56 -9.77
N GLY A 197 -25.56 26.24 -10.88
CA GLY A 197 -25.19 27.22 -11.89
C GLY A 197 -24.25 28.32 -11.36
N GLY A 198 -24.42 29.55 -11.85
CA GLY A 198 -23.66 30.74 -11.43
C GLY A 198 -22.27 30.86 -12.06
N GLU A 199 -21.74 32.08 -12.14
CA GLU A 199 -20.38 32.31 -12.65
C GLU A 199 -19.32 32.04 -11.57
N LEU A 200 -18.22 31.40 -11.97
CA LEU A 200 -17.06 31.15 -11.10
C LEU A 200 -16.08 32.33 -11.08
N SER A 201 -16.50 33.47 -11.62
CA SER A 201 -15.79 34.75 -11.67
C SER A 201 -16.64 35.83 -10.97
N GLY A 202 -15.97 36.83 -10.40
CA GLY A 202 -16.63 37.96 -9.75
C GLY A 202 -16.57 37.96 -8.21
N PRO A 203 -17.30 38.88 -7.56
CA PRO A 203 -17.22 39.11 -6.12
C PRO A 203 -17.70 37.92 -5.30
N GLN A 204 -18.74 37.21 -5.75
CA GLN A 204 -19.36 36.07 -5.06
C GLN A 204 -18.83 34.71 -5.54
N ALA A 205 -17.69 34.68 -6.27
CA ALA A 205 -17.18 33.46 -6.89
C ALA A 205 -16.93 32.31 -5.90
N HIS A 206 -16.58 32.61 -4.66
CA HIS A 206 -16.34 31.63 -3.60
C HIS A 206 -17.66 31.07 -3.03
N GLN A 207 -18.69 31.89 -2.88
CA GLN A 207 -20.02 31.44 -2.49
C GLN A 207 -20.64 30.53 -3.57
N VAL A 208 -20.52 30.91 -4.85
CA VAL A 208 -20.95 30.07 -5.97
C VAL A 208 -20.18 28.75 -6.01
N LEU A 209 -18.86 28.78 -5.86
CA LEU A 209 -18.04 27.56 -5.78
C LEU A 209 -18.48 26.68 -4.61
N GLY A 210 -18.73 27.26 -3.44
CA GLY A 210 -19.21 26.53 -2.27
C GLY A 210 -20.59 25.89 -2.48
N ALA A 211 -21.52 26.58 -3.13
CA ALA A 211 -22.84 26.05 -3.47
C ALA A 211 -22.73 24.85 -4.43
N ARG A 212 -21.85 24.95 -5.43
CA ARG A 212 -21.55 23.83 -6.33
C ARG A 212 -20.89 22.65 -5.61
N LEU A 213 -19.98 22.90 -4.67
CA LEU A 213 -19.39 21.85 -3.83
C LEU A 213 -20.45 21.16 -2.95
N LEU A 214 -21.41 21.91 -2.41
CA LEU A 214 -22.53 21.35 -1.64
C LEU A 214 -23.43 20.45 -2.50
N GLY A 215 -23.80 20.93 -3.70
CA GLY A 215 -24.56 20.12 -4.66
C GLY A 215 -23.82 18.85 -5.05
N ALA A 216 -22.51 18.96 -5.33
CA ALA A 216 -21.66 17.83 -5.63
C ALA A 216 -21.56 16.84 -4.46
N ALA A 217 -21.36 17.34 -3.24
CA ALA A 217 -21.25 16.52 -2.04
C ALA A 217 -22.55 15.76 -1.73
N ALA A 218 -23.71 16.41 -1.87
CA ALA A 218 -25.00 15.76 -1.68
C ALA A 218 -25.23 14.63 -2.70
N ALA A 219 -24.96 14.90 -3.98
CA ALA A 219 -25.10 13.89 -5.03
C ALA A 219 -24.05 12.77 -4.92
N TRP A 220 -22.82 13.08 -4.51
CA TRP A 220 -21.79 12.09 -4.19
C TRP A 220 -22.24 11.17 -3.06
N ALA A 221 -22.71 11.72 -1.94
CA ALA A 221 -23.15 10.95 -0.79
C ALA A 221 -24.31 10.01 -1.15
N GLY A 222 -25.31 10.52 -1.90
CA GLY A 222 -26.39 9.69 -2.44
C GLY A 222 -25.87 8.58 -3.35
N GLY A 223 -24.92 8.89 -4.22
CA GLY A 223 -24.25 7.93 -5.09
C GLY A 223 -23.51 6.83 -4.33
N ALA A 224 -22.78 7.17 -3.26
CA ALA A 224 -22.08 6.22 -2.42
C ALA A 224 -23.03 5.26 -1.69
N VAL A 225 -24.17 5.77 -1.20
CA VAL A 225 -25.22 4.96 -0.56
C VAL A 225 -25.87 4.00 -1.57
N LEU A 226 -26.23 4.51 -2.76
CA LEU A 226 -26.78 3.68 -3.83
C LEU A 226 -25.79 2.62 -4.33
N ALA A 227 -24.51 2.97 -4.43
CA ALA A 227 -23.46 2.06 -4.85
C ALA A 227 -23.20 0.95 -3.82
N LEU A 228 -23.25 1.27 -2.52
CA LEU A 228 -23.19 0.29 -1.45
C LEU A 228 -24.38 -0.68 -1.54
N ALA A 229 -25.59 -0.16 -1.75
CA ALA A 229 -26.79 -0.98 -1.91
C ALA A 229 -26.73 -1.87 -3.17
N ALA A 230 -26.20 -1.34 -4.27
CA ALA A 230 -26.08 -2.04 -5.54
C ALA A 230 -25.06 -3.20 -5.46
N SER A 231 -23.87 -2.92 -4.94
CA SER A 231 -22.75 -3.88 -4.92
C SER A 231 -22.81 -4.88 -3.78
N ALA A 232 -23.42 -4.54 -2.64
CA ALA A 232 -23.51 -5.38 -1.44
C ALA A 232 -22.16 -5.96 -0.95
N ALA A 233 -21.04 -5.31 -1.29
CA ALA A 233 -19.69 -5.78 -0.98
C ALA A 233 -18.78 -4.61 -0.55
N ARG A 234 -17.76 -4.92 0.26
CA ARG A 234 -16.70 -3.99 0.73
C ARG A 234 -17.21 -2.64 1.23
N THR A 235 -18.07 -2.69 2.26
CA THR A 235 -18.54 -1.53 3.03
C THR A 235 -17.47 -0.47 3.36
N PRO A 236 -16.20 -0.83 3.70
CA PRO A 236 -15.20 0.18 4.02
C PRO A 236 -14.96 1.22 2.94
N LEU A 237 -14.97 0.81 1.66
CA LEU A 237 -14.67 1.70 0.53
C LEU A 237 -15.78 2.71 0.29
N PHE A 238 -17.04 2.29 0.43
CA PHE A 238 -18.19 3.19 0.29
C PHE A 238 -18.32 4.15 1.47
N LEU A 239 -17.98 3.72 2.69
CA LEU A 239 -17.92 4.65 3.83
C LEU A 239 -16.80 5.69 3.63
N ALA A 240 -15.62 5.25 3.18
CA ALA A 240 -14.53 6.16 2.84
C ALA A 240 -14.94 7.16 1.75
N SER A 241 -15.64 6.71 0.71
CA SER A 241 -16.24 7.58 -0.32
C SER A 241 -17.22 8.60 0.27
N ALA A 242 -18.09 8.17 1.19
CA ALA A 242 -19.02 9.06 1.89
C ALA A 242 -18.32 10.10 2.78
N LEU A 243 -17.17 9.75 3.39
CA LEU A 243 -16.35 10.71 4.15
C LEU A 243 -15.73 11.78 3.24
N VAL A 244 -15.33 11.43 2.01
CA VAL A 244 -14.89 12.42 1.01
C VAL A 244 -16.03 13.38 0.66
N ALA A 245 -17.25 12.87 0.48
CA ALA A 245 -18.43 13.70 0.26
C ALA A 245 -18.69 14.64 1.44
N LEU A 246 -18.63 14.12 2.67
CA LEU A 246 -18.81 14.92 3.89
C LEU A 246 -17.77 16.04 4.00
N ALA A 247 -16.50 15.73 3.78
CA ALA A 247 -15.45 16.75 3.81
C ALA A 247 -15.61 17.81 2.70
N THR A 248 -16.08 17.39 1.52
CA THR A 248 -16.44 18.29 0.43
C THR A 248 -17.59 19.22 0.83
N ALA A 249 -18.60 18.69 1.53
CA ALA A 249 -19.69 19.50 2.08
C ALA A 249 -19.18 20.50 3.13
N VAL A 250 -18.29 20.10 4.04
CA VAL A 250 -17.67 21.01 5.01
C VAL A 250 -16.95 22.17 4.30
N GLY A 251 -16.15 21.86 3.28
CA GLY A 251 -15.52 22.88 2.44
C GLY A 251 -16.54 23.80 1.77
N GLY A 252 -17.62 23.25 1.22
CA GLY A 252 -18.73 24.01 0.63
C GLY A 252 -19.41 24.94 1.62
N VAL A 253 -19.74 24.47 2.83
CA VAL A 253 -20.37 25.26 3.91
C VAL A 253 -19.46 26.39 4.37
N LEU A 254 -18.16 26.15 4.56
CA LEU A 254 -17.20 27.19 4.91
C LEU A 254 -17.21 28.34 3.89
N MET A 255 -17.39 28.01 2.62
CA MET A 255 -17.38 28.98 1.54
C MET A 255 -18.72 29.70 1.34
N THR A 256 -19.86 29.02 1.55
CA THR A 256 -21.19 29.62 1.37
C THR A 256 -21.68 30.38 2.59
N VAL A 257 -21.47 29.83 3.79
CA VAL A 257 -22.04 30.36 5.04
C VAL A 257 -21.07 31.33 5.71
N PHE A 258 -19.78 31.00 5.72
CA PHE A 258 -18.75 31.76 6.44
C PHE A 258 -17.90 32.66 5.52
N ASP A 259 -18.24 32.72 4.22
CA ASP A 259 -17.55 33.53 3.21
C ASP A 259 -16.02 33.30 3.17
N VAL A 260 -15.59 32.07 3.45
CA VAL A 260 -14.17 31.73 3.54
C VAL A 260 -13.59 31.53 2.14
N ARG A 261 -12.39 32.09 1.90
CA ARG A 261 -11.64 31.90 0.65
C ARG A 261 -11.30 30.43 0.41
N VAL A 262 -11.24 30.02 -0.87
CA VAL A 262 -10.96 28.64 -1.31
C VAL A 262 -9.76 28.00 -0.58
N ALA A 263 -8.63 28.70 -0.53
CA ALA A 263 -7.40 28.19 0.09
C ALA A 263 -7.57 27.96 1.60
N ALA A 264 -8.29 28.85 2.29
CA ALA A 264 -8.52 28.73 3.72
C ALA A 264 -9.51 27.60 4.03
N ALA A 265 -10.59 27.44 3.24
CA ALA A 265 -11.49 26.31 3.37
C ALA A 265 -10.76 24.97 3.14
N ALA A 266 -9.91 24.89 2.10
CA ALA A 266 -9.07 23.72 1.85
C ALA A 266 -8.08 23.45 2.98
N GLY A 267 -7.48 24.49 3.58
CA GLY A 267 -6.62 24.37 4.74
C GLY A 267 -7.34 23.78 5.95
N VAL A 268 -8.56 24.27 6.26
CA VAL A 268 -9.38 23.74 7.35
C VAL A 268 -9.75 22.27 7.11
N VAL A 269 -10.22 21.94 5.90
CA VAL A 269 -10.55 20.56 5.54
C VAL A 269 -9.33 19.65 5.65
N ALA A 270 -8.16 20.09 5.16
CA ALA A 270 -6.91 19.33 5.30
C ALA A 270 -6.51 19.12 6.77
N ALA A 271 -6.61 20.16 7.61
CA ALA A 271 -6.30 20.06 9.03
C ALA A 271 -7.24 19.08 9.76
N LEU A 272 -8.54 19.15 9.49
CA LEU A 272 -9.52 18.20 10.02
C LEU A 272 -9.24 16.77 9.53
N THR A 273 -8.86 16.61 8.27
CA THR A 273 -8.52 15.30 7.69
C THR A 273 -7.32 14.69 8.40
N VAL A 274 -6.27 15.47 8.62
CA VAL A 274 -5.07 15.03 9.35
C VAL A 274 -5.41 14.68 10.79
N LEU A 275 -6.20 15.51 11.47
CA LEU A 275 -6.62 15.27 12.86
C LEU A 275 -7.41 13.95 12.98
N LEU A 276 -8.38 13.73 12.10
CA LEU A 276 -9.16 12.50 12.03
C LEU A 276 -8.32 11.31 11.55
N GLY A 277 -7.27 11.56 10.76
CA GLY A 277 -6.27 10.59 10.33
C GLY A 277 -5.61 9.85 11.49
N GLY A 278 -5.38 10.54 12.61
CA GLY A 278 -4.87 9.93 13.85
C GLY A 278 -5.80 8.89 14.47
N LEU A 279 -7.11 8.97 14.19
CA LEU A 279 -8.13 8.03 14.69
C LEU A 279 -8.32 6.82 13.77
N VAL A 280 -7.72 6.81 12.57
CA VAL A 280 -7.92 5.75 11.56
C VAL A 280 -7.60 4.35 12.10
N PRO A 281 -6.48 4.09 12.81
CA PRO A 281 -6.22 2.77 13.38
C PRO A 281 -7.33 2.36 14.35
N ALA A 282 -7.66 3.22 15.34
CA ALA A 282 -8.66 2.92 16.35
C ALA A 282 -10.05 2.63 15.75
N LEU A 283 -10.48 3.42 14.76
CA LEU A 283 -11.72 3.21 14.04
C LEU A 283 -11.70 1.91 13.23
N SER A 284 -10.58 1.59 12.57
CA SER A 284 -10.44 0.36 11.78
C SER A 284 -10.52 -0.90 12.66
N PHE A 285 -9.85 -0.89 13.83
CA PHE A 285 -9.95 -1.96 14.82
C PHE A 285 -11.39 -2.11 15.33
N LYS A 286 -12.06 -1.00 15.65
CA LYS A 286 -13.45 -1.00 16.14
C LYS A 286 -14.43 -1.51 15.09
N PHE A 287 -14.31 -1.06 13.84
CA PHE A 287 -15.19 -1.50 12.74
C PHE A 287 -14.93 -2.95 12.30
N ALA A 288 -13.71 -3.47 12.53
CA ALA A 288 -13.41 -4.88 12.35
C ALA A 288 -13.91 -5.79 13.50
N GLY A 289 -14.57 -5.22 14.52
CA GLY A 289 -15.06 -5.98 15.66
C GLY A 289 -13.95 -6.53 16.56
N MET A 290 -12.73 -5.99 16.46
CA MET A 290 -11.65 -6.32 17.39
C MET A 290 -11.85 -5.54 18.69
N ARG A 291 -11.77 -6.25 19.82
CA ARG A 291 -11.76 -5.65 21.15
C ARG A 291 -10.33 -5.75 21.67
N MET A 292 -9.75 -4.63 22.10
CA MET A 292 -8.51 -4.70 22.87
C MET A 292 -8.83 -5.40 24.20
N PRO A 293 -8.05 -6.41 24.60
CA PRO A 293 -8.17 -6.99 25.93
C PRO A 293 -8.01 -5.87 26.96
N ALA A 294 -8.84 -5.88 28.01
CA ALA A 294 -8.63 -4.97 29.13
C ALA A 294 -7.29 -5.31 29.77
N LEU A 295 -6.48 -4.30 30.12
CA LEU A 295 -5.27 -4.57 30.89
C LEU A 295 -5.67 -5.06 32.28
N PRO A 296 -5.16 -6.22 32.72
CA PRO A 296 -5.47 -6.74 34.04
C PRO A 296 -4.93 -5.77 35.11
N THR A 297 -5.79 -5.36 36.03
CA THR A 297 -5.44 -4.50 37.18
C THR A 297 -5.19 -5.31 38.45
N ASN A 298 -5.50 -6.61 38.46
CA ASN A 298 -5.22 -7.54 39.56
C ASN A 298 -4.75 -8.92 39.03
N ALA A 299 -4.22 -9.75 39.93
CA ALA A 299 -3.66 -11.06 39.57
C ALA A 299 -4.74 -12.07 39.13
N GLU A 300 -5.98 -11.91 39.59
CA GLU A 300 -7.11 -12.76 39.22
C GLU A 300 -7.54 -12.53 37.76
N GLN A 301 -7.48 -11.28 37.28
CA GLN A 301 -7.75 -10.92 35.87
C GLN A 301 -6.69 -11.43 34.89
N LEU A 302 -5.52 -11.88 35.34
CA LEU A 302 -4.55 -12.56 34.47
C LEU A 302 -5.07 -13.93 34.01
N GLN A 303 -6.07 -14.49 34.70
CA GLN A 303 -6.73 -15.74 34.33
C GLN A 303 -8.08 -15.52 33.63
N GLU A 304 -8.47 -14.28 33.35
CA GLU A 304 -9.63 -13.96 32.51
C GLU A 304 -9.20 -13.86 31.04
N GLY A 305 -9.93 -14.53 30.13
CA GLY A 305 -9.67 -14.44 28.69
C GLY A 305 -8.42 -15.19 28.19
N ILE A 306 -7.96 -16.20 28.92
CA ILE A 306 -6.86 -17.13 28.55
C ILE A 306 -7.27 -18.21 27.54
N GLU A 307 -8.56 -18.29 27.18
CA GLU A 307 -9.02 -19.16 26.10
C GLU A 307 -8.26 -18.82 24.81
N PRO A 308 -7.60 -19.80 24.16
CA PRO A 308 -6.93 -19.56 22.89
C PRO A 308 -7.95 -19.03 21.87
N TYR A 309 -7.71 -17.83 21.34
CA TYR A 309 -8.49 -17.34 20.22
C TYR A 309 -8.37 -18.33 19.06
N ARG A 310 -9.51 -18.67 18.42
CA ARG A 310 -9.49 -19.44 17.18
C ARG A 310 -8.69 -18.65 16.15
N GLY A 311 -7.52 -19.14 15.76
CA GLY A 311 -6.58 -18.40 14.91
C GLY A 311 -7.20 -17.88 13.60
N ASN A 312 -8.18 -18.60 13.06
CA ASN A 312 -8.91 -18.20 11.85
C ASN A 312 -9.76 -16.93 12.05
N ASP A 313 -10.42 -16.76 13.20
CA ASP A 313 -11.25 -15.58 13.48
C ASP A 313 -10.39 -14.32 13.65
N VAL A 314 -9.19 -14.48 14.23
CA VAL A 314 -8.23 -13.38 14.39
C VAL A 314 -7.66 -12.96 13.05
N ALA A 315 -7.32 -13.93 12.18
CA ALA A 315 -6.82 -13.64 10.83
C ALA A 315 -7.85 -12.85 10.01
N VAL A 316 -9.10 -13.32 9.94
CA VAL A 316 -10.19 -12.65 9.19
C VAL A 316 -10.45 -11.23 9.71
N ARG A 317 -10.50 -11.03 11.03
CA ARG A 317 -10.70 -9.68 11.61
C ARG A 317 -9.50 -8.76 11.36
N THR A 318 -8.30 -9.31 11.35
CA THR A 318 -7.07 -8.55 11.04
C THR A 318 -7.07 -8.09 9.59
N GLU A 319 -7.45 -8.96 8.65
CA GLU A 319 -7.61 -8.62 7.24
C GLU A 319 -8.68 -7.52 7.06
N LEU A 320 -9.85 -7.67 7.71
CA LEU A 320 -10.92 -6.67 7.66
C LEU A 320 -10.47 -5.31 8.23
N ALA A 321 -9.71 -5.29 9.33
CA ALA A 321 -9.12 -4.05 9.83
C ALA A 321 -8.13 -3.43 8.83
N GLY A 322 -7.35 -4.27 8.14
CA GLY A 322 -6.50 -3.85 7.04
C GLY A 322 -7.29 -3.20 5.89
N GLU A 323 -8.46 -3.74 5.53
CA GLU A 323 -9.34 -3.15 4.53
C GLU A 323 -9.89 -1.78 4.97
N TRP A 324 -10.37 -1.67 6.21
CA TRP A 324 -10.83 -0.40 6.80
C TRP A 324 -9.74 0.66 6.80
N MET A 325 -8.54 0.30 7.24
CA MET A 325 -7.40 1.19 7.30
C MET A 325 -7.00 1.67 5.89
N THR A 326 -7.02 0.77 4.90
CA THR A 326 -6.74 1.11 3.50
C THR A 326 -7.78 2.05 2.92
N ALA A 327 -9.07 1.81 3.18
CA ALA A 327 -10.14 2.67 2.70
C ALA A 327 -10.10 4.07 3.33
N LEU A 328 -9.91 4.17 4.65
CA LEU A 328 -9.88 5.45 5.37
C LEU A 328 -8.63 6.29 5.04
N TYR A 329 -7.46 5.67 4.92
CA TYR A 329 -6.29 6.38 4.38
C TYR A 329 -6.48 6.72 2.90
N GLY A 330 -7.22 5.89 2.14
CA GLY A 330 -7.67 6.17 0.78
C GLY A 330 -8.38 7.51 0.66
N ALA A 331 -9.41 7.70 1.48
CA ALA A 331 -10.14 8.96 1.59
C ALA A 331 -9.23 10.12 1.99
N THR A 332 -8.35 9.91 2.98
CA THR A 332 -7.37 10.91 3.43
C THR A 332 -6.48 11.37 2.29
N GLY A 333 -5.95 10.44 1.49
CA GLY A 333 -5.09 10.73 0.35
C GLY A 333 -5.80 11.49 -0.77
N VAL A 334 -7.02 11.07 -1.14
CA VAL A 334 -7.85 11.75 -2.15
C VAL A 334 -8.18 13.18 -1.70
N LEU A 335 -8.64 13.34 -0.46
CA LEU A 335 -9.03 14.63 0.09
C LEU A 335 -7.84 15.58 0.21
N SER A 336 -6.70 15.08 0.69
CA SER A 336 -5.46 15.87 0.78
C SER A 336 -4.98 16.29 -0.61
N SER A 337 -5.05 15.41 -1.61
CA SER A 337 -4.68 15.75 -3.00
C SER A 337 -5.55 16.88 -3.56
N ALA A 338 -6.86 16.84 -3.31
CA ALA A 338 -7.78 17.91 -3.72
C ALA A 338 -7.49 19.24 -2.99
N CYS A 339 -7.21 19.18 -1.68
CA CYS A 339 -6.84 20.36 -0.89
C CYS A 339 -5.52 20.97 -1.37
N LEU A 340 -4.52 20.15 -1.71
CA LEU A 340 -3.24 20.60 -2.25
C LEU A 340 -3.41 21.33 -3.59
N VAL A 341 -4.28 20.85 -4.48
CA VAL A 341 -4.63 21.57 -5.73
C VAL A 341 -5.24 22.94 -5.42
N ALA A 342 -6.16 23.01 -4.46
CA ALA A 342 -6.79 24.28 -4.06
C ALA A 342 -5.78 25.28 -3.46
N LEU A 343 -4.87 24.81 -2.61
CA LEU A 343 -3.80 25.61 -2.01
C LEU A 343 -2.78 26.11 -3.05
N ALA A 344 -2.47 25.28 -4.06
CA ALA A 344 -1.49 25.58 -5.10
C ALA A 344 -2.00 26.52 -6.20
N ARG A 345 -3.31 26.73 -6.35
CA ARG A 345 -3.87 27.58 -7.43
C ARG A 345 -3.47 29.06 -7.32
N ARG A 346 -3.59 29.64 -6.12
CA ARG A 346 -3.25 31.05 -5.84
C ARG A 346 -2.47 31.14 -4.53
N PRO A 347 -1.20 30.68 -4.53
CA PRO A 347 -0.42 30.56 -3.31
C PRO A 347 -0.17 31.93 -2.69
N SER A 348 -0.71 32.12 -1.49
CA SER A 348 -0.19 33.06 -0.50
C SER A 348 0.87 32.34 0.35
N LEU A 349 1.72 33.08 1.05
CA LEU A 349 2.75 32.48 1.90
C LEU A 349 2.17 31.50 2.94
N PRO A 350 1.05 31.80 3.64
CA PRO A 350 0.40 30.82 4.52
C PRO A 350 -0.09 29.56 3.76
N ALA A 351 -0.64 29.72 2.55
CA ALA A 351 -1.11 28.58 1.76
C ALA A 351 0.04 27.68 1.30
N LEU A 352 1.18 28.27 0.94
CA LEU A 352 2.40 27.53 0.61
C LEU A 352 2.91 26.73 1.80
N LEU A 353 2.96 27.33 2.99
CA LEU A 353 3.42 26.65 4.20
C LEU A 353 2.47 25.53 4.60
N VAL A 354 1.14 25.75 4.56
CA VAL A 354 0.16 24.68 4.82
C VAL A 354 0.32 23.53 3.82
N ALA A 355 0.45 23.82 2.52
CA ALA A 355 0.63 22.80 1.50
C ALA A 355 1.94 22.02 1.68
N LEU A 356 3.04 22.72 2.02
CA LEU A 356 4.34 22.10 2.28
C LEU A 356 4.27 21.18 3.51
N VAL A 357 3.73 21.68 4.62
CA VAL A 357 3.57 20.92 5.87
C VAL A 357 2.70 19.71 5.65
N LEU A 358 1.54 19.85 4.99
CA LEU A 358 0.66 18.73 4.65
C LEU A 358 1.37 17.69 3.78
N SER A 359 2.11 18.13 2.76
CA SER A 359 2.84 17.22 1.86
C SER A 359 3.90 16.41 2.61
N LEU A 360 4.72 17.08 3.43
CA LEU A 360 5.75 16.43 4.24
C LEU A 360 5.15 15.50 5.29
N LEU A 361 4.04 15.90 5.91
CA LEU A 361 3.35 15.08 6.90
C LEU A 361 2.85 13.77 6.29
N LEU A 362 2.23 13.82 5.11
CA LEU A 362 1.75 12.63 4.40
C LEU A 362 2.89 11.68 4.00
N LEU A 363 4.02 12.22 3.54
CA LEU A 363 5.22 11.44 3.22
C LEU A 363 5.79 10.74 4.46
N LEU A 364 5.86 11.45 5.58
CA LEU A 364 6.36 10.91 6.86
C LEU A 364 5.40 9.89 7.47
N HIS A 365 4.09 10.11 7.38
CA HIS A 365 3.08 9.18 7.91
C HIS A 365 3.13 7.82 7.21
N GLY A 366 3.46 7.81 5.91
CA GLY A 366 3.65 6.58 5.14
C GLY A 366 4.77 5.66 5.68
N ARG A 367 5.65 6.14 6.56
CA ARG A 367 6.71 5.33 7.18
C ARG A 367 6.16 4.32 8.21
N GLY A 368 5.06 4.65 8.87
CA GLY A 368 4.45 3.79 9.89
C GLY A 368 3.56 2.67 9.33
N LEU A 369 3.35 2.64 8.01
CA LEU A 369 2.43 1.71 7.35
C LEU A 369 3.18 0.51 6.80
N VAL A 370 2.75 -0.70 7.21
CA VAL A 370 3.35 -1.96 6.78
C VAL A 370 2.92 -2.33 5.35
N ASN A 371 1.65 -2.08 5.00
CA ASN A 371 1.11 -2.43 3.69
C ASN A 371 1.53 -1.42 2.61
N THR A 372 2.05 -1.92 1.48
CA THR A 372 2.48 -1.11 0.33
C THR A 372 1.35 -0.26 -0.24
N ALA A 373 0.14 -0.80 -0.36
CA ALA A 373 -1.01 -0.06 -0.87
C ALA A 373 -1.37 1.12 0.05
N GLN A 374 -1.43 0.88 1.36
CA GLN A 374 -1.70 1.92 2.36
C GLN A 374 -0.63 3.01 2.35
N ARG A 375 0.64 2.60 2.20
CA ARG A 375 1.76 3.54 2.08
C ARG A 375 1.66 4.41 0.84
N LEU A 376 1.38 3.82 -0.33
CA LEU A 376 1.25 4.56 -1.59
C LEU A 376 0.11 5.57 -1.56
N VAL A 377 -1.00 5.22 -0.93
CA VAL A 377 -2.17 6.08 -0.77
C VAL A 377 -1.90 7.39 -0.03
N LEU A 378 -0.85 7.47 0.80
CA LEU A 378 -0.44 8.72 1.45
C LEU A 378 0.80 9.34 0.81
N VAL A 379 1.76 8.52 0.40
CA VAL A 379 3.01 8.98 -0.21
C VAL A 379 2.76 9.66 -1.56
N LEU A 380 1.86 9.11 -2.39
CA LEU A 380 1.56 9.71 -3.70
C LEU A 380 0.91 11.10 -3.57
N PRO A 381 -0.11 11.34 -2.73
CA PRO A 381 -0.60 12.69 -2.43
C PRO A 381 0.46 13.65 -1.89
N GLY A 382 1.35 13.17 -1.00
CA GLY A 382 2.43 14.00 -0.45
C GLY A 382 3.42 14.42 -1.54
N ALA A 383 3.84 13.48 -2.39
CA ALA A 383 4.70 13.77 -3.54
C ALA A 383 4.02 14.70 -4.55
N TRP A 384 2.73 14.46 -4.81
CA TRP A 384 1.90 15.31 -5.67
C TRP A 384 1.85 16.77 -5.17
N GLY A 385 1.70 16.98 -3.87
CA GLY A 385 1.74 18.32 -3.27
C GLY A 385 3.07 19.03 -3.46
N LEU A 386 4.20 18.33 -3.26
CA LEU A 386 5.53 18.89 -3.52
C LEU A 386 5.72 19.23 -5.01
N LEU A 387 5.24 18.39 -5.93
CA LEU A 387 5.30 18.66 -7.36
C LEU A 387 4.46 19.88 -7.74
N LEU A 388 3.25 20.01 -7.19
CA LEU A 388 2.40 21.20 -7.40
C LEU A 388 3.08 22.48 -6.91
N LEU A 389 3.75 22.42 -5.75
CA LEU A 389 4.49 23.56 -5.21
C LEU A 389 5.70 23.92 -6.07
N ALA A 390 6.52 22.94 -6.45
CA ALA A 390 7.68 23.16 -7.30
C ALA A 390 7.29 23.72 -8.68
N PHE A 391 6.26 23.14 -9.30
CA PHE A 391 5.75 23.60 -10.59
C PHE A 391 5.13 25.00 -10.49
N GLY A 392 4.25 25.21 -9.51
CA GLY A 392 3.58 26.50 -9.29
C GLY A 392 4.55 27.64 -8.96
N TRP A 393 5.61 27.34 -8.19
CA TRP A 393 6.68 28.30 -7.90
C TRP A 393 7.53 28.54 -9.15
N GLY A 394 7.96 27.48 -9.85
CA GLY A 394 8.81 27.58 -11.03
C GLY A 394 8.23 28.44 -12.16
N LEU A 395 6.89 28.42 -12.33
CA LEU A 395 6.19 29.28 -13.31
C LEU A 395 6.28 30.78 -13.00
N ARG A 396 6.52 31.15 -11.73
CA ARG A 396 6.61 32.55 -11.28
C ARG A 396 8.03 33.11 -11.24
N LEU A 397 9.03 32.24 -11.30
CA LEU A 397 10.44 32.61 -11.24
C LEU A 397 10.94 33.21 -12.55
N SER A 398 11.92 34.10 -12.44
CA SER A 398 12.75 34.56 -13.55
C SER A 398 13.55 33.41 -14.16
N GLY A 399 14.13 33.61 -15.35
CA GLY A 399 14.90 32.57 -16.06
C GLY A 399 16.01 31.97 -15.20
N THR A 400 16.82 32.82 -14.55
CA THR A 400 17.93 32.39 -13.68
C THR A 400 17.43 31.63 -12.45
N GLU A 401 16.44 32.15 -11.73
CA GLU A 401 15.88 31.47 -10.56
C GLU A 401 15.23 30.13 -10.92
N ARG A 402 14.59 30.05 -12.10
CA ARG A 402 14.03 28.79 -12.62
C ARG A 402 15.13 27.77 -12.92
N THR A 403 16.27 28.19 -13.47
CA THR A 403 17.42 27.28 -13.66
C THR A 403 17.99 26.77 -12.34
N LEU A 404 18.03 27.61 -11.29
CA LEU A 404 18.43 27.19 -9.95
C LEU A 404 17.44 26.20 -9.33
N LEU A 405 16.14 26.42 -9.51
CA LEU A 405 15.12 25.47 -9.07
C LEU A 405 15.27 24.11 -9.77
N VAL A 406 15.50 24.11 -11.09
CA VAL A 406 15.75 22.88 -11.86
C VAL A 406 17.01 22.17 -11.36
N ALA A 407 18.10 22.89 -11.14
CA ALA A 407 19.32 22.32 -10.57
C ALA A 407 19.07 21.69 -9.18
N GLY A 408 18.29 22.35 -8.33
CA GLY A 408 17.85 21.81 -7.04
C GLY A 408 17.02 20.53 -7.18
N LEU A 409 16.06 20.49 -8.11
CA LEU A 409 15.26 19.28 -8.38
C LEU A 409 16.12 18.12 -8.90
N LEU A 410 17.09 18.39 -9.78
CA LEU A 410 18.06 17.39 -10.24
C LEU A 410 18.94 16.87 -9.09
N ALA A 411 19.34 17.74 -8.16
CA ALA A 411 20.06 17.31 -6.96
C ALA A 411 19.20 16.41 -6.05
N VAL A 412 17.90 16.72 -5.90
CA VAL A 412 16.97 15.84 -5.18
C VAL A 412 16.82 14.50 -5.90
N ALA A 413 16.70 14.50 -7.24
CA ALA A 413 16.64 13.27 -8.02
C ALA A 413 17.89 12.40 -7.80
N ALA A 414 19.09 13.01 -7.85
CA ALA A 414 20.34 12.32 -7.55
C ALA A 414 20.36 11.75 -6.12
N ALA A 415 19.92 12.52 -5.12
CA ALA A 415 19.83 12.05 -3.74
C ALA A 415 18.86 10.86 -3.59
N LEU A 416 17.72 10.90 -4.28
CA LEU A 416 16.77 9.77 -4.31
C LEU A 416 17.37 8.54 -4.99
N THR A 417 18.13 8.70 -6.08
CA THR A 417 18.86 7.60 -6.71
C THR A 417 19.86 6.96 -5.74
N VAL A 418 20.62 7.77 -4.99
CA VAL A 418 21.51 7.26 -3.94
C VAL A 418 20.72 6.55 -2.85
N ALA A 419 19.56 7.08 -2.45
CA ALA A 419 18.69 6.45 -1.46
C ALA A 419 18.16 5.09 -1.94
N VAL A 420 17.82 4.94 -3.22
CA VAL A 420 17.40 3.65 -3.81
C VAL A 420 18.50 2.60 -3.63
N TRP A 421 19.78 2.97 -3.77
CA TRP A 421 20.90 2.04 -3.61
C TRP A 421 21.28 1.76 -2.15
N THR A 422 21.02 2.70 -1.24
CA THR A 422 21.59 2.66 0.12
C THR A 422 20.58 2.36 1.23
N VAL A 423 19.29 2.62 1.03
CA VAL A 423 18.26 2.53 2.08
C VAL A 423 17.53 1.18 2.13
N PRO A 424 17.07 0.59 1.02
CA PRO A 424 16.29 -0.66 1.07
C PRO A 424 17.04 -1.80 1.78
N GLY A 425 16.36 -2.49 2.69
CA GLY A 425 16.90 -3.63 3.43
C GLY A 425 17.90 -3.29 4.54
N ARG A 426 18.30 -2.02 4.69
CA ARG A 426 19.23 -1.59 5.75
C ARG A 426 18.49 -1.05 6.98
N ARG A 427 18.98 -1.43 8.16
CA ARG A 427 18.54 -0.82 9.41
C ARG A 427 19.20 0.55 9.54
N LEU A 428 18.41 1.61 9.40
CA LEU A 428 18.89 2.96 9.65
C LEU A 428 19.23 3.13 11.14
N VAL A 429 20.26 3.91 11.41
CA VAL A 429 20.65 4.27 12.78
C VAL A 429 19.48 4.93 13.53
N PRO A 430 19.26 4.61 14.82
CA PRO A 430 18.05 5.00 15.55
C PRO A 430 17.75 6.50 15.55
N TYR A 431 18.77 7.36 15.47
CA TYR A 431 18.58 8.80 15.49
C TYR A 431 17.78 9.34 14.30
N TRP A 432 17.88 8.74 13.11
CA TRP A 432 17.09 9.15 11.94
C TRP A 432 15.62 8.80 12.09
N GLY A 433 15.34 7.63 12.67
CA GLY A 433 13.97 7.22 13.01
C GLY A 433 13.35 8.22 13.98
N ARG A 434 14.10 8.58 15.04
CA ARG A 434 13.66 9.55 16.03
C ARG A 434 13.49 10.96 15.47
N ALA A 435 14.41 11.42 14.62
CA ALA A 435 14.31 12.71 13.96
C ALA A 435 13.05 12.80 13.08
N ALA A 436 12.75 11.73 12.33
CA ALA A 436 11.52 11.65 11.52
C ALA A 436 10.24 11.68 12.38
N GLU A 437 10.25 11.05 13.56
CA GLU A 437 9.12 11.13 14.51
C GLU A 437 8.92 12.54 15.05
N ILE A 438 10.00 13.19 15.50
CA ILE A 438 9.95 14.56 16.01
C ILE A 438 9.45 15.51 14.92
N LEU A 439 9.99 15.37 13.70
CA LEU A 439 9.57 16.18 12.55
C LEU A 439 8.10 15.93 12.22
N HIS A 440 7.65 14.67 12.22
CA HIS A 440 6.24 14.34 12.00
C HIS A 440 5.33 15.03 13.03
N SER A 441 5.64 14.91 14.33
CA SER A 441 4.86 15.56 15.39
C SER A 441 4.89 17.08 15.28
N LEU A 442 6.04 17.68 14.98
CA LEU A 442 6.18 19.12 14.81
C LEU A 442 5.34 19.62 13.63
N LEU A 443 5.37 18.93 12.50
CA LEU A 443 4.56 19.28 11.33
C LEU A 443 3.06 19.14 11.61
N ALA A 444 2.64 18.08 12.30
CA ALA A 444 1.25 17.89 12.71
C ALA A 444 0.78 19.03 13.63
N ILE A 445 1.60 19.41 14.61
CA ILE A 445 1.31 20.52 15.53
C ILE A 445 1.28 21.86 14.78
N ALA A 446 2.24 22.10 13.88
CA ALA A 446 2.35 23.34 13.11
C ALA A 446 1.21 23.56 12.11
N LEU A 447 0.52 22.49 11.69
CA LEU A 447 -0.58 22.58 10.74
C LEU A 447 -1.72 23.47 11.27
N LEU A 448 -2.07 23.35 12.55
CA LEU A 448 -3.14 24.13 13.19
C LEU A 448 -2.89 25.66 13.22
N PRO A 449 -1.76 26.17 13.76
CA PRO A 449 -1.50 27.61 13.73
C PRO A 449 -1.36 28.13 12.30
N LEU A 450 -0.79 27.35 11.37
CA LEU A 450 -0.71 27.76 9.97
C LEU A 450 -2.08 27.86 9.30
N THR A 451 -3.03 26.97 9.62
CA THR A 451 -4.39 27.07 9.09
C THR A 451 -5.16 28.24 9.69
N LEU A 452 -4.97 28.55 10.98
CA LEU A 452 -5.49 29.77 11.60
C LEU A 452 -4.92 31.04 10.97
N TRP A 453 -3.64 31.03 10.62
CA TRP A 453 -3.02 32.14 9.88
C TRP A 453 -3.61 32.29 8.48
N LEU A 454 -3.80 31.18 7.77
CA LEU A 454 -4.41 31.16 6.44
C LEU A 454 -5.86 31.68 6.45
N LEU A 455 -6.61 31.39 7.52
CA LEU A 455 -7.94 31.95 7.81
C LEU A 455 -7.91 33.45 8.11
N GLY A 456 -6.75 34.01 8.48
CA GLY A 456 -6.60 35.42 8.83
C GLY A 456 -6.90 35.75 10.29
N VAL A 457 -7.02 34.75 11.17
CA VAL A 457 -7.38 34.91 12.59
C VAL A 457 -6.39 35.81 13.33
N PHE A 458 -5.10 35.70 13.05
CA PHE A 458 -4.10 36.58 13.68
C PHE A 458 -4.22 38.04 13.22
N GLY A 459 -4.65 38.26 11.96
CA GLY A 459 -4.89 39.59 11.44
C GLY A 459 -6.12 40.24 12.07
N THR A 460 -7.21 39.48 12.24
CA THR A 460 -8.42 39.96 12.91
C THR A 460 -8.15 40.24 14.39
N LEU A 461 -7.43 39.36 15.09
CA LEU A 461 -7.03 39.60 16.48
C LEU A 461 -6.17 40.87 16.63
N ARG A 462 -5.19 41.09 15.73
CA ARG A 462 -4.40 42.33 15.77
C ARG A 462 -5.28 43.57 15.53
N GLY A 463 -6.17 43.54 14.56
CA GLY A 463 -7.08 44.64 14.27
C GLY A 463 -8.09 44.96 15.39
N LEU A 464 -8.37 44.02 16.29
CA LEU A 464 -9.19 44.25 17.49
C LEU A 464 -8.43 44.99 18.60
N PHE A 465 -7.09 44.91 18.62
CA PHE A 465 -6.25 45.49 19.67
C PHE A 465 -5.31 46.62 19.21
N GLY A 466 -5.28 46.95 17.91
CA GLY A 466 -4.42 48.00 17.32
C GLY A 466 -3.49 47.47 16.25
#